data_AF-A0A957EYJ5-F1
#
_entry.id   AF-A0A957EYJ5-F1
#
_cell.length_a   1.000
_cell.length_b   1.000
_cell.length_c   1.000
_cell.angle_alpha   90.00
_cell.angle_beta   90.00
_cell.angle_gamma   90.00
#
_symmetry.space_group_name_H-M   'P 1'
#
loop_
_entity.id
_entity.type
_entity.pdbx_description
1 polymer ?
#
loop_
_entity_poly.entity_id
_entity_poly.type
_entity_poly.pdbx_seq_one_letter_code
_entity_poly.pdbx_strand_id
1 'polypeptide(L)'
;CFTVAEIVATEDLGFFEPGQGFVAAEEGLTARNGLRPVNTSGGLKAKGHPVGASGAAQVIEVWKQMRGEAGPRQVDRDVDIALTHNVGGTGQTCVVHIFERR
;
A
#
# COMPACT_ATOMS: atom_id res chain seq x y z
N CYS A 1 3.88 -8.05 5.31
CA CYS A 1 4.92 -9.06 5.62
C CYS A 1 4.55 -10.43 5.05
N PHE A 2 3.29 -10.85 5.14
CA PHE A 2 2.73 -12.00 4.42
C PHE A 2 1.60 -11.55 3.48
N THR A 3 1.21 -12.38 2.50
CA THR A 3 0.16 -12.03 1.52
C THR A 3 -1.19 -11.80 2.20
N VAL A 4 -1.56 -12.65 3.17
CA VAL A 4 -2.79 -12.48 3.96
C VAL A 4 -2.88 -11.13 4.67
N ALA A 5 -1.74 -10.57 5.09
CA ALA A 5 -1.72 -9.28 5.77
C ALA A 5 -2.09 -8.12 4.84
N GLU A 6 -1.83 -8.24 3.53
CA GLU A 6 -2.28 -7.23 2.56
C GLU A 6 -3.81 -7.29 2.36
N ILE A 7 -4.37 -8.51 2.28
CA ILE A 7 -5.82 -8.72 2.16
C ILE A 7 -6.54 -8.14 3.38
N VAL A 8 -6.12 -8.50 4.59
CA VAL A 8 -6.74 -7.98 5.82
C VAL A 8 -6.58 -6.47 5.92
N ALA A 9 -5.42 -5.91 5.54
CA ALA A 9 -5.20 -4.47 5.58
C ALA A 9 -6.14 -3.69 4.65
N THR A 10 -6.43 -4.18 3.44
CA THR A 10 -7.33 -3.47 2.52
C THR A 10 -8.78 -3.50 2.99
N GLU A 11 -9.16 -4.52 3.76
CA GLU A 11 -10.45 -4.60 4.45
C GLU A 11 -10.50 -3.66 5.67
N ASP A 12 -9.50 -3.71 6.56
CA ASP A 12 -9.42 -2.87 7.78
C ASP A 12 -9.35 -1.37 7.47
N LEU A 13 -8.74 -1.00 6.33
CA LEU A 13 -8.68 0.37 5.84
C LEU A 13 -10.01 0.84 5.21
N GLY A 14 -11.01 -0.03 5.11
CA GLY A 14 -12.32 0.26 4.56
C GLY A 14 -12.32 0.43 3.03
N PHE A 15 -11.34 -0.12 2.32
CA PHE A 15 -11.33 -0.08 0.86
C PHE A 15 -12.25 -1.14 0.25
N PHE A 16 -12.36 -2.27 0.92
CA PHE A 16 -13.25 -3.38 0.57
C PHE A 16 -13.93 -3.90 1.83
N GLU A 17 -15.12 -4.50 1.67
CA GLU A 17 -15.86 -5.09 2.79
C GLU A 17 -15.07 -6.24 3.46
N PRO A 18 -15.28 -6.50 4.76
CA PRO A 18 -14.66 -7.63 5.44
C PRO A 18 -14.86 -8.96 4.69
N GLY A 19 -13.77 -9.70 4.47
CA GLY A 19 -13.74 -10.92 3.69
C GLY A 19 -13.79 -10.74 2.16
N GLN A 20 -13.74 -9.52 1.62
CA GLN A 20 -13.74 -9.25 0.17
C GLN A 20 -12.39 -8.77 -0.38
N GLY A 21 -11.37 -8.57 0.48
CA GLY A 21 -10.06 -8.10 0.05
C GLY A 21 -9.34 -9.07 -0.90
N PHE A 22 -9.58 -10.38 -0.75
CA PHE A 22 -9.01 -11.39 -1.65
C PHE A 22 -9.64 -11.34 -3.04
N VAL A 23 -10.96 -11.14 -3.13
CA VAL A 23 -11.69 -11.00 -4.40
C VAL A 23 -11.17 -9.76 -5.13
N ALA A 24 -11.05 -8.64 -4.41
CA ALA A 24 -10.50 -7.41 -4.97
C ALA A 24 -9.07 -7.57 -5.50
N ALA A 25 -8.23 -8.38 -4.83
CA ALA A 25 -6.89 -8.69 -5.31
C ALA A 25 -6.92 -9.58 -6.57
N GLU A 26 -7.77 -10.61 -6.60
CA GLU A 26 -7.94 -11.53 -7.72
C GLU A 26 -8.48 -10.84 -8.98
N GLU A 27 -9.44 -9.93 -8.81
CA GLU A 27 -10.00 -9.11 -9.88
C GLU A 27 -9.07 -7.97 -10.33
N GLY A 28 -7.91 -7.81 -9.68
CA GLY A 28 -6.91 -6.81 -10.03
C GLY A 28 -7.27 -5.38 -9.59
N LEU A 29 -8.25 -5.21 -8.70
CA LEU A 29 -8.62 -3.89 -8.17
C LEU A 29 -7.48 -3.25 -7.38
N THR A 30 -6.62 -4.05 -6.77
CA THR A 30 -5.43 -3.58 -6.03
C THR A 30 -4.16 -3.48 -6.88
N ALA A 31 -4.22 -3.85 -8.16
CA ALA A 31 -3.09 -3.76 -9.08
C ALA A 31 -2.67 -2.30 -9.32
N ARG A 32 -1.47 -2.09 -9.88
CA ARG A 32 -0.92 -0.75 -10.15
C ARG A 32 -1.87 0.18 -10.91
N ASN A 33 -2.61 -0.36 -11.86
CA ASN A 33 -3.58 0.38 -12.69
C ASN A 33 -5.04 0.08 -12.28
N GLY A 34 -5.23 -0.58 -11.14
CA GLY A 34 -6.55 -0.93 -10.61
C GLY A 34 -7.25 0.25 -9.94
N LEU A 35 -8.42 -0.04 -9.37
CA LEU A 35 -9.22 0.96 -8.65
C LEU A 35 -8.47 1.54 -7.45
N ARG A 36 -7.77 0.71 -6.68
CA ARG A 36 -7.02 1.08 -5.46
C ARG A 36 -5.59 0.51 -5.52
N PRO A 37 -4.63 1.13 -6.21
CA PRO A 37 -3.27 0.62 -6.30
C PRO A 37 -2.64 0.43 -4.91
N VAL A 38 -2.24 -0.80 -4.60
CA VAL A 38 -1.56 -1.16 -3.36
C VAL A 38 -0.14 -1.63 -3.67
N ASN A 39 0.82 -1.20 -2.85
CA ASN A 39 2.19 -1.71 -2.88
C ASN A 39 2.86 -1.70 -4.28
N THR A 40 2.73 -0.60 -5.03
CA THR A 40 3.41 -0.32 -6.32
C THR A 40 4.93 -0.53 -6.30
N SER A 41 5.54 -0.62 -5.12
CA SER A 41 6.94 -1.02 -4.89
C SER A 41 7.23 -2.51 -4.93
N GLY A 42 6.21 -3.34 -5.10
CA GLY A 42 6.25 -4.79 -4.86
C GLY A 42 6.00 -5.17 -3.40
N GLY A 43 5.76 -4.18 -2.52
CA GLY A 43 5.50 -4.39 -1.10
C GLY A 43 6.66 -5.10 -0.38
N LEU A 44 6.43 -5.48 0.87
CA LEU A 44 7.44 -6.18 1.67
C LEU A 44 7.80 -7.55 1.07
N LYS A 45 6.92 -8.13 0.25
CA LYS A 45 7.11 -9.45 -0.34
C LYS A 45 8.17 -9.46 -1.44
N ALA A 46 8.23 -8.43 -2.29
CA ALA A 46 9.18 -8.35 -3.40
C ALA A 46 10.28 -7.29 -3.20
N LYS A 47 9.97 -6.12 -2.61
CA LYS A 47 10.97 -5.08 -2.31
C LYS A 47 11.95 -5.53 -1.22
N GLY A 48 11.51 -6.44 -0.35
CA GLY A 48 12.20 -6.83 0.88
C GLY A 48 11.65 -6.13 2.12
N HIS A 49 12.03 -6.65 3.28
CA HIS A 49 11.51 -6.20 4.59
C HIS A 49 12.60 -6.07 5.67
N PRO A 50 13.51 -5.07 5.56
CA PRO A 50 14.31 -4.66 6.70
C PRO A 50 13.37 -3.98 7.71
N VAL A 51 13.12 -4.63 8.85
CA VAL A 51 12.02 -4.28 9.77
C VAL A 51 12.00 -2.80 10.13
N GLY A 52 13.13 -2.25 10.63
CA GLY A 52 13.21 -0.84 11.03
C GLY A 52 13.11 0.16 9.86
N ALA A 53 13.45 -0.23 8.63
CA ALA A 53 13.43 0.66 7.47
C ALA A 53 12.09 0.64 6.70
N SER A 54 11.24 -0.35 6.95
CA SER A 54 10.06 -0.60 6.11
C SER A 54 9.04 0.53 6.16
N GLY A 55 8.80 1.12 7.34
CA GLY A 55 7.90 2.26 7.48
C GLY A 55 8.37 3.48 6.69
N ALA A 56 9.64 3.85 6.83
CA ALA A 56 10.23 4.94 6.06
C ALA A 56 10.18 4.67 4.55
N ALA A 57 10.46 3.42 4.14
CA ALA A 57 10.38 3.01 2.73
C ALA A 57 8.95 3.01 2.16
N GLN A 58 7.90 2.90 2.99
CA GLN A 58 6.52 3.10 2.56
C GLN A 58 6.24 4.59 2.30
N VAL A 59 6.69 5.47 3.20
CA VAL A 59 6.54 6.93 3.06
C VAL A 59 7.25 7.45 1.81
N ILE A 60 8.49 7.00 1.58
CA ILE A 60 9.27 7.36 0.38
C ILE A 60 8.52 6.94 -0.89
N GLU A 61 7.83 5.80 -0.86
CA GLU A 61 7.08 5.36 -2.03
C GLU A 61 5.88 6.25 -2.33
N VAL A 62 5.10 6.57 -1.29
CA VAL A 62 3.99 7.52 -1.43
C VAL A 62 4.51 8.85 -1.97
N TRP A 63 5.59 9.38 -1.40
CA TRP A 63 6.21 10.62 -1.85
C TRP A 63 6.60 10.59 -3.34
N LYS A 64 7.21 9.48 -3.80
CA LYS A 64 7.56 9.32 -5.23
C LYS A 64 6.33 9.30 -6.13
N GLN A 65 5.28 8.57 -5.74
CA GLN A 65 4.05 8.47 -6.53
C GLN A 65 3.37 9.84 -6.67
N MET A 66 3.23 10.58 -5.58
CA MET A 66 2.58 11.89 -5.57
C MET A 66 3.35 12.95 -6.38
N ARG A 67 4.66 12.76 -6.58
CA ARG A 67 5.51 13.67 -7.36
C ARG A 67 5.70 13.26 -8.82
N GLY A 68 5.18 12.11 -9.25
CA GLY A 68 5.46 11.59 -10.59
C GLY A 68 6.88 11.03 -10.74
N GLU A 69 7.56 10.71 -9.63
CA GLU A 69 8.97 10.30 -9.59
C GLU A 69 9.14 8.79 -9.34
N ALA A 70 8.07 7.98 -9.47
CA ALA A 70 8.13 6.55 -9.22
C ALA A 70 8.71 5.72 -10.39
N GLY A 71 9.02 6.34 -11.53
CA GLY A 71 9.63 5.67 -12.68
C GLY A 71 8.68 4.65 -13.35
N PRO A 72 9.15 3.45 -13.77
CA PRO A 72 8.34 2.46 -14.52
C PRO A 72 7.09 1.91 -13.81
N ARG A 73 6.88 2.32 -12.56
CA ARG A 73 5.88 1.84 -11.60
C ARG A 73 5.03 2.99 -11.07
N GLN A 74 5.15 4.17 -11.68
CA GLN A 74 4.22 5.28 -11.53
C GLN A 74 2.79 4.80 -11.83
N VAL A 75 1.87 5.17 -10.96
CA VAL A 75 0.43 4.99 -11.19
C VAL A 75 -0.01 5.93 -12.31
N ASP A 76 -0.79 5.43 -13.25
CA ASP A 76 -1.25 6.16 -14.45
C ASP A 76 -2.46 7.08 -14.15
N ARG A 77 -2.33 7.90 -13.12
CA ARG A 77 -3.26 8.98 -12.73
C ARG A 77 -2.62 9.84 -11.63
N ASP A 78 -3.18 11.03 -11.42
CA ASP A 78 -2.80 11.88 -10.31
C ASP A 78 -3.05 11.18 -8.95
N VAL A 79 -2.08 11.32 -8.06
CA VAL A 79 -2.13 10.78 -6.68
C VAL A 79 -2.16 11.96 -5.73
N ASP A 80 -3.34 12.52 -5.51
CA ASP A 80 -3.51 13.67 -4.60
C ASP A 80 -3.69 13.25 -3.15
N ILE A 81 -4.22 12.05 -2.90
CA ILE A 81 -4.36 11.46 -1.56
C ILE A 81 -3.76 10.05 -1.56
N ALA A 82 -2.94 9.77 -0.56
CA ALA A 82 -2.33 8.46 -0.36
C ALA A 82 -2.16 8.17 1.13
N LEU A 83 -1.95 6.90 1.48
CA LEU A 83 -1.67 6.51 2.85
C LEU A 83 -0.59 5.44 2.95
N THR A 84 0.00 5.32 4.13
CA THR A 84 0.79 4.15 4.53
C THR A 84 0.13 3.44 5.71
N HIS A 85 0.22 2.12 5.74
CA HIS A 85 -0.25 1.26 6.82
C HIS A 85 0.92 0.37 7.25
N ASN A 86 1.50 0.66 8.41
CA ASN A 86 2.65 -0.07 8.95
C ASN A 86 2.25 -0.82 10.22
N VAL A 87 2.35 -2.15 10.18
CA VAL A 87 1.91 -3.05 11.25
C VAL A 87 3.11 -3.76 11.87
N GLY A 88 3.22 -3.69 13.19
CA GLY A 88 4.22 -4.38 13.99
C GLY A 88 3.68 -5.65 14.65
N GLY A 89 4.56 -6.66 14.76
CA GLY A 89 4.20 -7.99 15.24
C GLY A 89 3.11 -8.61 14.38
N THR A 90 2.10 -9.20 15.02
CA THR A 90 0.92 -9.80 14.36
C THR A 90 -0.29 -8.85 14.41
N GLY A 91 -0.07 -7.52 14.48
CA GLY A 91 -1.15 -6.54 14.65
C GLY A 91 -1.19 -5.85 16.02
N GLN A 92 -0.13 -5.99 16.83
CA GLN A 92 -0.09 -5.39 18.17
C GLN A 92 0.11 -3.87 18.12
N THR A 93 0.84 -3.40 17.10
CA THR A 93 1.06 -1.98 16.86
C THR A 93 0.74 -1.67 15.40
N CYS A 94 0.10 -0.54 15.18
CA CYS A 94 -0.22 -0.05 13.85
C CYS A 94 0.01 1.45 13.79
N VAL A 95 0.63 1.92 12.72
CA VAL A 95 0.82 3.35 12.44
C VAL A 95 0.35 3.63 11.03
N VAL A 96 -0.61 4.57 10.91
CA VAL A 96 -1.16 5.04 9.63
C VAL A 96 -0.75 6.49 9.40
N HIS A 97 -0.31 6.80 8.19
CA HIS A 97 -0.06 8.18 7.76
C HIS A 97 -0.92 8.46 6.53
N ILE A 98 -1.56 9.63 6.48
CA ILE A 98 -2.31 10.11 5.32
C ILE A 98 -1.56 11.32 4.75
N PHE A 99 -1.40 11.34 3.44
CA PHE A 99 -0.70 12.37 2.69
C PHE A 99 -1.66 13.03 1.71
N GLU A 100 -1.53 14.34 1.57
CA GLU A 100 -2.28 15.15 0.61
C GLU A 100 -1.29 16.00 -0.22
N ARG A 101 -1.47 16.02 -1.54
CA ARG A 101 -0.72 16.90 -2.44
C ARG A 101 -1.43 18.26 -2.44
N ARG A 102 -0.72 19.31 -2.01
CA ARG A 102 -1.21 20.70 -1.99
C ARG A 102 -0.38 21.57 -2.92
#